data_AF-A0A9W9YRV5-F1
#
_entry.id   AF-A0A9W9YRV5-F1
#
_cell.length_a   1.000
_cell.length_b   1.000
_cell.length_c   1.000
_cell.angle_alpha   90.00
_cell.angle_beta   90.00
_cell.angle_gamma   90.00
#
_symmetry.space_group_name_H-M   'P 1'
#
loop_
_entity.id
_entity.type
_entity.pdbx_description
1 polymer ?
#
loop_
_entity_poly.entity_id
_entity_poly.type
_entity_poly.pdbx_seq_one_letter_code
_entity_poly.pdbx_strand_id
1 'polypeptide(L)'
;VTNQMITACKNYITEHGYKTVWEYQQEELVEKLKNCIRLNEEYQRCFQKTKQRLEQNLEERQFEFSEMYIFGKSNTFSRRLHKIIDMLDTMKAFSCLGESRIEGMEQLWNKFVLIVTTMKKKPYDLLDYRKMDFDADFDEFKRQINDLQ
;
A
#
# COMPACT_ATOMS: atom_id res chain seq x y z
N VAL A 1 -14.30 1.90 -15.17
CA VAL A 1 -14.17 2.70 -13.93
C VAL A 1 -13.02 2.19 -13.04
N THR A 2 -13.10 1.01 -12.42
CA THR A 2 -12.08 0.53 -11.45
C THR A 2 -10.63 0.56 -11.96
N ASN A 3 -10.36 0.05 -13.17
CA ASN A 3 -9.00 0.07 -13.71
C ASN A 3 -8.45 1.50 -13.91
N GLN A 4 -9.31 2.45 -14.28
CA GLN A 4 -8.94 3.85 -14.43
C GLN A 4 -8.67 4.48 -13.06
N MET A 5 -9.43 4.12 -12.02
CA MET A 5 -9.14 4.57 -10.64
C MET A 5 -7.77 4.08 -10.17
N ILE A 6 -7.42 2.81 -10.38
CA ILE A 6 -6.09 2.29 -10.03
C ILE A 6 -4.99 3.03 -10.79
N THR A 7 -5.20 3.28 -12.09
CA THR A 7 -4.26 4.03 -12.93
C THR A 7 -4.08 5.46 -12.44
N ALA A 8 -5.17 6.14 -12.10
CA ALA A 8 -5.15 7.49 -11.54
C ALA A 8 -4.41 7.53 -10.19
N CYS A 9 -4.67 6.57 -9.29
CA CYS A 9 -3.94 6.43 -8.03
C CYS A 9 -2.43 6.26 -8.27
N LYS A 10 -2.02 5.37 -9.18
CA LYS A 10 -0.61 5.18 -9.52
C LYS A 10 0.04 6.46 -10.04
N ASN A 11 -0.63 7.15 -10.96
CA ASN A 11 -0.14 8.43 -11.49
C ASN A 11 -0.04 9.50 -10.40
N TYR A 12 -1.00 9.56 -9.49
CA TYR A 12 -0.99 10.49 -8.37
C TYR A 12 0.14 10.21 -7.37
N ILE A 13 0.38 8.93 -7.08
CA ILE A 13 1.45 8.50 -6.16
C ILE A 13 2.83 8.75 -6.78
N THR A 14 2.99 8.52 -8.08
CA THR A 14 4.30 8.55 -8.76
C THR A 14 4.59 9.87 -9.48
N GLU A 15 3.70 10.87 -9.37
CA GLU A 15 3.73 12.07 -10.22
C GLU A 15 3.88 11.67 -11.70
N HIS A 16 2.98 10.84 -12.21
CA HIS A 16 3.03 10.34 -13.59
C HIS A 16 4.34 9.63 -13.96
N GLY A 17 4.98 8.98 -12.99
CA GLY A 17 6.25 8.28 -13.16
C GLY A 17 7.50 9.14 -12.97
N TYR A 18 7.37 10.43 -12.62
CA TYR A 18 8.51 11.28 -12.30
C TYR A 18 9.19 10.91 -10.97
N LYS A 19 8.47 10.25 -10.06
CA LYS A 19 9.00 9.79 -8.77
C LYS A 19 8.60 8.36 -8.47
N THR A 20 9.53 7.63 -7.86
CA THR A 20 9.32 6.34 -7.22
C THR A 20 8.86 6.52 -5.77
N VAL A 21 8.35 5.44 -5.18
CA VAL A 21 7.97 5.40 -3.75
C VAL A 21 9.13 5.62 -2.79
N TRP A 22 10.38 5.66 -3.27
CA TRP A 22 11.56 5.84 -2.42
C TRP A 22 12.09 7.28 -2.44
N GLU A 23 11.61 8.13 -3.34
CA GLU A 23 12.07 9.51 -3.54
C GLU A 23 11.26 10.55 -2.74
N TYR A 24 10.18 10.12 -2.11
CA TYR A 24 9.31 10.97 -1.29
C TYR A 24 9.81 11.11 0.14
N GLN A 25 9.45 12.24 0.78
CA GLN A 25 9.36 12.27 2.24
C GLN A 25 8.28 11.30 2.70
N GLN A 26 8.55 10.57 3.79
CA GLN A 26 7.69 9.47 4.21
C GLN A 26 6.26 9.91 4.48
N GLU A 27 6.08 11.04 5.17
CA GLU A 27 4.77 11.59 5.51
C GLU A 27 3.94 11.89 4.25
N GLU A 28 4.57 12.51 3.24
CA GLU A 28 3.93 12.84 1.97
C GLU A 28 3.47 11.57 1.24
N LEU A 29 4.34 10.56 1.17
CA LEU A 29 3.98 9.30 0.53
C LEU A 29 2.83 8.60 1.26
N VAL A 30 2.92 8.48 2.58
CA VAL A 30 1.87 7.83 3.38
C VAL A 30 0.53 8.54 3.20
N GLU A 31 0.50 9.86 3.14
CA GLU A 31 -0.72 10.62 2.84
C GLU A 31 -1.26 10.28 1.45
N LYS A 32 -0.40 10.26 0.42
CA LYS A 32 -0.79 9.87 -0.94
C LYS A 32 -1.40 8.46 -0.99
N LEU A 33 -0.78 7.51 -0.29
CA LEU A 33 -1.27 6.12 -0.21
C LEU A 33 -2.63 6.05 0.48
N LYS A 34 -2.81 6.75 1.61
CA LYS A 34 -4.09 6.84 2.34
C LYS A 34 -5.20 7.47 1.49
N ASN A 35 -4.91 8.50 0.71
CA ASN A 35 -5.88 9.11 -0.20
C ASN A 35 -6.36 8.12 -1.26
N CYS A 36 -5.45 7.29 -1.81
CA CYS A 36 -5.80 6.25 -2.77
C CYS A 36 -6.64 5.12 -2.16
N ILE A 37 -6.37 4.73 -0.92
CA ILE A 37 -7.18 3.77 -0.16
C ILE A 37 -8.59 4.33 0.03
N ARG A 38 -8.69 5.57 0.54
CA ARG A 38 -9.97 6.25 0.77
C ARG A 38 -10.80 6.40 -0.49
N LEU A 39 -10.18 6.68 -1.64
CA LEU A 39 -10.89 6.72 -2.92
C LEU A 39 -11.61 5.40 -3.22
N ASN A 40 -10.95 4.26 -2.98
CA ASN A 40 -11.56 2.94 -3.18
C ASN A 40 -12.70 2.66 -2.18
N GLU A 41 -12.54 3.09 -0.94
CA GLU A 41 -13.58 2.96 0.10
C GLU A 41 -14.82 3.79 -0.22
N GLU A 42 -14.65 5.06 -0.64
CA GLU A 42 -15.78 5.91 -1.04
C GLU A 42 -16.45 5.40 -2.32
N TYR A 43 -15.67 4.86 -3.28
CA TYR A 43 -16.23 4.23 -4.46
C TYR A 43 -17.14 3.05 -4.11
N GLN A 44 -16.66 2.14 -3.24
CA GLN A 44 -17.45 1.02 -2.75
C GLN A 44 -18.69 1.47 -1.98
N ARG A 45 -18.55 2.48 -1.10
CA ARG A 45 -19.67 3.04 -0.33
C ARG A 45 -20.75 3.61 -1.24
N CYS A 46 -20.37 4.39 -2.26
CA CYS A 46 -21.30 4.93 -3.24
C CYS A 46 -22.01 3.84 -4.02
N PHE A 47 -21.29 2.80 -4.45
CA PHE A 47 -21.89 1.66 -5.13
C PHE A 47 -22.93 0.96 -4.25
N GLN A 48 -22.60 0.66 -2.99
CA GLN A 48 -23.52 0.00 -2.07
C GLN A 48 -24.79 0.84 -1.81
N LYS A 49 -24.65 2.16 -1.66
CA LYS A 49 -25.81 3.07 -1.54
C LYS A 49 -26.70 3.02 -2.77
N THR A 50 -26.12 3.01 -3.97
CA THR A 50 -26.89 2.91 -5.22
C THR A 50 -27.59 1.56 -5.35
N LYS A 51 -26.91 0.46 -5.00
CA LYS A 51 -27.48 -0.89 -4.99
C LYS A 51 -28.69 -1.00 -4.06
N GLN A 52 -28.56 -0.53 -2.82
CA GLN A 52 -29.67 -0.53 -1.84
C GLN A 52 -30.89 0.27 -2.31
N ARG A 53 -30.68 1.41 -2.99
CA ARG A 53 -31.78 2.20 -3.56
C ARG A 53 -32.53 1.47 -4.66
N LEU A 54 -31.79 0.77 -5.54
CA LEU A 54 -32.39 -0.06 -6.58
C LEU A 54 -33.20 -1.20 -5.97
N GLU A 55 -32.66 -1.91 -4.97
CA GLU A 55 -33.35 -3.01 -4.29
C GLU A 55 -34.67 -2.56 -3.61
N GLN A 56 -34.76 -1.30 -3.18
CA GLN A 56 -35.97 -0.71 -2.59
C GLN A 56 -37.02 -0.29 -3.63
N ASN A 57 -36.64 -0.10 -4.89
CA ASN A 57 -37.54 0.32 -5.96
C ASN A 57 -37.68 -0.79 -7.02
N LEU A 58 -38.64 -1.69 -6.82
CA LEU A 58 -38.88 -2.85 -7.69
C LEU A 58 -39.34 -2.48 -9.12
N GLU A 59 -39.76 -1.23 -9.35
CA GLU A 59 -40.10 -0.72 -10.69
C GLU A 59 -38.84 -0.34 -11.50
N GLU A 60 -37.71 -0.08 -10.83
CA GLU A 60 -36.43 0.18 -11.48
C GLU A 60 -35.73 -1.13 -11.86
N ARG A 61 -35.00 -1.09 -12.99
CA ARG A 61 -34.25 -2.24 -13.49
C ARG A 61 -33.17 -2.64 -12.47
N GLN A 62 -33.34 -3.81 -11.87
CA GLN A 62 -32.33 -4.42 -11.02
C GLN A 62 -31.12 -4.83 -11.86
N PHE A 63 -29.92 -4.65 -11.31
CA PHE A 63 -28.68 -5.12 -11.92
C PHE A 63 -27.95 -6.02 -10.94
N GLU A 64 -27.65 -7.23 -11.38
CA GLU A 64 -26.83 -8.18 -10.63
C GLU A 64 -25.37 -8.01 -11.08
N PHE A 65 -24.63 -7.16 -10.37
CA PHE A 65 -23.20 -7.00 -10.62
C PHE A 65 -22.38 -7.82 -9.63
N SER A 66 -21.40 -8.58 -10.14
CA SER A 66 -20.41 -9.23 -9.29
C SER A 66 -19.48 -8.18 -8.67
N GLU A 67 -19.59 -7.99 -7.36
CA GLU A 67 -18.71 -7.10 -6.59
C GLU A 67 -17.24 -7.52 -6.70
N MET A 68 -16.97 -8.83 -6.81
CA MET A 68 -15.62 -9.34 -7.04
C MET A 68 -15.06 -8.87 -8.38
N TYR A 69 -15.88 -8.86 -9.44
CA TYR A 69 -15.48 -8.34 -10.74
C TYR A 69 -15.22 -6.83 -10.72
N ILE A 70 -16.04 -6.08 -9.98
CA ILE A 70 -15.92 -4.62 -9.88
C ILE A 70 -14.73 -4.21 -9.00
N PHE A 71 -14.61 -4.78 -7.81
CA PHE A 71 -13.70 -4.30 -6.75
C PHE A 71 -12.50 -5.22 -6.50
N GLY A 72 -12.49 -6.45 -6.99
CA GLY A 72 -11.42 -7.42 -6.65
C GLY A 72 -10.02 -6.87 -6.93
N LYS A 73 -9.84 -6.17 -8.07
CA LYS A 73 -8.58 -5.51 -8.43
C LYS A 73 -8.23 -4.33 -7.52
N SER A 74 -9.18 -3.42 -7.25
CA SER A 74 -8.93 -2.26 -6.40
C SER A 74 -8.71 -2.67 -4.95
N ASN A 75 -9.41 -3.69 -4.44
CA ASN A 75 -9.19 -4.24 -3.11
C ASN A 75 -7.81 -4.87 -2.98
N THR A 76 -7.34 -5.57 -4.02
CA THR A 76 -5.96 -6.10 -4.05
C THR A 76 -4.93 -4.98 -4.04
N PHE A 77 -5.15 -3.93 -4.83
CA PHE A 77 -4.31 -2.74 -4.82
C PHE A 77 -4.33 -2.03 -3.45
N SER A 78 -5.49 -1.81 -2.84
CA SER A 78 -5.60 -1.22 -1.50
C SER A 78 -4.84 -2.05 -0.45
N ARG A 79 -4.94 -3.38 -0.46
CA ARG A 79 -4.14 -4.24 0.44
C ARG A 79 -2.64 -4.05 0.23
N ARG A 80 -2.19 -3.93 -1.03
CA ARG A 80 -0.80 -3.61 -1.35
C ARG A 80 -0.38 -2.28 -0.74
N LEU A 81 -1.22 -1.24 -0.85
CA LEU A 81 -0.92 0.07 -0.27
C LEU A 81 -0.81 0.03 1.25
N HIS A 82 -1.67 -0.73 1.94
CA HIS A 82 -1.56 -0.92 3.40
C HIS A 82 -0.23 -1.56 3.81
N LYS A 83 0.22 -2.60 3.08
CA LYS A 83 1.53 -3.23 3.34
C LYS A 83 2.69 -2.23 3.15
N ILE A 84 2.63 -1.38 2.12
CA ILE A 84 3.64 -0.34 1.91
C ILE A 84 3.64 0.66 3.07
N ILE A 85 2.46 1.10 3.54
CA ILE A 85 2.36 1.99 4.72
C ILE A 85 2.97 1.32 5.96
N ASP A 86 2.60 0.07 6.28
CA ASP A 86 3.14 -0.66 7.44
C ASP A 86 4.67 -0.79 7.38
N MET A 87 5.20 -1.09 6.19
CA MET A 87 6.64 -1.13 5.97
C MET A 87 7.31 0.23 6.24
N LEU A 88 6.75 1.33 5.72
CA LEU A 88 7.27 2.67 5.94
C LEU A 88 7.23 3.06 7.42
N ASP A 89 6.11 2.81 8.10
CA ASP A 89 5.94 3.10 9.52
C ASP A 89 6.93 2.29 10.38
N THR A 90 7.15 1.02 10.02
CA THR A 90 8.19 0.17 10.63
C THR A 90 9.58 0.77 10.43
N MET A 91 9.91 1.22 9.21
CA MET A 91 11.20 1.84 8.93
C MET A 91 11.45 3.11 9.77
N LYS A 92 10.41 3.94 9.96
CA LYS A 92 10.47 5.13 10.81
C LYS A 92 10.60 4.80 12.28
N ALA A 93 9.92 3.76 12.76
CA ALA A 93 10.02 3.34 14.16
C ALA A 93 11.45 2.89 14.51
N PHE A 94 12.15 2.24 13.58
CA PHE A 94 13.52 1.74 13.78
C PHE A 94 14.60 2.76 13.43
N SER A 95 14.27 3.91 12.82
CA SER A 95 15.27 4.91 12.44
C SER A 95 15.99 5.54 13.64
N CYS A 96 15.33 5.58 14.80
CA CYS A 96 15.93 6.10 16.04
C CYS A 96 17.06 5.22 16.60
N LEU A 97 17.16 3.95 16.18
CA LEU A 97 18.25 3.07 16.61
C LEU A 97 19.62 3.60 16.19
N GLY A 98 19.69 4.27 15.04
CA GLY A 98 20.94 4.87 14.54
C GLY A 98 21.44 6.06 15.38
N GLU A 99 20.58 6.66 16.20
CA GLU A 99 20.94 7.77 17.10
C GLU A 99 21.24 7.29 18.53
N SER A 100 21.03 6.00 18.81
CA SER A 100 21.24 5.42 20.13
C SER A 100 22.74 5.34 20.47
N ARG A 101 23.10 5.81 21.66
CA ARG A 101 24.47 5.72 22.21
C ARG A 101 24.71 4.48 23.09
N ILE A 102 23.73 3.58 23.14
CA ILE A 102 23.81 2.35 23.93
C ILE A 102 24.80 1.39 23.25
N GLU A 103 25.73 0.84 24.03
CA GLU A 103 26.72 -0.13 23.54
C GLU A 103 26.02 -1.36 22.92
N GLY A 104 26.50 -1.81 21.75
CA GLY A 104 25.91 -2.92 21.00
C GLY A 104 24.77 -2.55 20.03
N MET A 105 24.18 -1.35 20.12
CA MET A 105 23.11 -0.92 19.20
C MET A 105 23.57 -0.73 17.76
N GLU A 106 24.86 -0.44 17.54
CA GLU A 106 25.43 -0.30 16.20
C GLU A 106 25.26 -1.56 15.35
N GLN A 107 25.34 -2.75 15.96
CA GLN A 107 25.15 -4.02 15.24
C GLN A 107 23.70 -4.20 14.79
N LEU A 108 22.73 -3.84 15.65
CA LEU A 108 21.30 -3.88 15.32
C LEU A 108 20.96 -2.86 14.23
N TRP A 109 21.52 -1.65 14.35
CA TRP A 109 21.39 -0.61 13.33
C TRP A 109 21.92 -1.07 11.97
N ASN A 110 23.12 -1.65 11.92
CA ASN A 110 23.72 -2.14 10.68
C ASN A 110 22.88 -3.25 10.03
N LYS A 111 22.31 -4.17 10.83
CA LYS A 111 21.36 -5.18 10.31
C LYS A 111 20.10 -4.52 9.76
N PHE A 112 19.50 -3.59 10.49
CA PHE A 112 18.32 -2.85 10.04
C PHE A 112 18.56 -2.12 8.71
N VAL A 113 19.69 -1.40 8.59
CA VAL A 113 20.07 -0.69 7.35
C VAL A 113 20.20 -1.67 6.18
N LEU A 114 20.77 -2.86 6.41
CA LEU A 114 20.87 -3.90 5.37
C LEU A 114 19.49 -4.40 4.92
N ILE A 115 18.57 -4.66 5.86
CA ILE A 115 17.19 -5.08 5.56
C ILE A 115 16.49 -4.02 4.69
N VAL A 116 16.53 -2.75 5.11
CA VAL A 116 15.92 -1.63 4.39
C VAL A 116 16.54 -1.46 3.01
N THR A 117 17.87 -1.50 2.91
CA THR A 117 18.58 -1.37 1.63
C THR A 117 18.22 -2.50 0.66
N THR A 118 18.10 -3.73 1.16
CA THR A 118 17.69 -4.89 0.36
C THR A 118 16.28 -4.72 -0.19
N MET A 119 15.35 -4.23 0.63
CA MET A 119 13.98 -3.97 0.19
C MET A 119 13.89 -2.83 -0.84
N LYS A 120 14.68 -1.76 -0.67
CA LYS A 120 14.73 -0.62 -1.61
C LYS A 120 15.31 -0.99 -2.98
N LYS A 121 16.18 -2.00 -3.04
CA LYS A 121 16.86 -2.46 -4.27
C LYS A 121 16.04 -3.47 -5.09
N LYS A 122 14.83 -3.83 -4.66
CA LYS A 122 14.00 -4.80 -5.37
C LYS A 122 13.68 -4.32 -6.80
N PRO A 123 13.83 -5.16 -7.83
CA PRO A 123 13.81 -4.74 -9.25
C PRO A 123 12.40 -4.58 -9.83
N TYR A 124 11.37 -4.49 -8.99
CA TYR A 124 9.98 -4.42 -9.40
C TYR A 124 9.29 -3.15 -8.89
N ASP A 125 8.24 -2.73 -9.58
CA ASP A 125 7.35 -1.66 -9.10
C ASP A 125 6.56 -2.14 -7.87
N LEU A 126 6.81 -1.53 -6.71
CA LEU A 126 6.09 -1.84 -5.46
C LEU A 126 4.57 -1.62 -5.59
N LEU A 127 4.14 -0.69 -6.45
CA LEU A 127 2.74 -0.39 -6.71
C LEU A 127 2.10 -1.37 -7.71
N ASP A 128 2.86 -2.27 -8.34
CA ASP A 128 2.28 -3.36 -9.13
C ASP A 128 1.73 -4.47 -8.24
N TYR A 129 0.44 -4.34 -7.91
CA TYR A 129 -0.32 -5.31 -7.11
C TYR A 129 -0.39 -6.73 -7.73
N ARG A 130 0.08 -6.92 -8.97
CA ARG A 130 0.17 -8.25 -9.61
C ARG A 130 1.52 -8.92 -9.37
N LYS A 131 2.53 -8.19 -8.88
CA LYS A 131 3.84 -8.74 -8.54
C LYS A 131 3.78 -9.40 -7.18
N MET A 132 3.60 -10.72 -7.19
CA MET A 132 3.53 -11.54 -5.99
C MET A 132 4.86 -11.60 -5.23
N ASP A 133 5.98 -11.36 -5.92
CA ASP A 133 7.32 -11.30 -5.31
C ASP A 133 7.37 -10.31 -4.13
N PHE A 134 6.66 -9.18 -4.24
CA PHE A 134 6.54 -8.23 -3.14
C PHE A 134 5.92 -8.84 -1.89
N ASP A 135 4.91 -9.69 -2.00
CA ASP A 135 4.25 -10.23 -0.82
C ASP A 135 5.21 -11.14 -0.03
N ALA A 136 5.98 -11.97 -0.75
CA ALA A 136 7.03 -12.78 -0.13
C ALA A 136 8.15 -11.91 0.47
N ASP A 137 8.58 -10.87 -0.25
CA ASP A 137 9.63 -9.97 0.22
C ASP A 137 9.18 -9.08 1.40
N PHE A 138 7.90 -8.72 1.46
CA PHE A 138 7.31 -8.02 2.60
C PHE A 138 7.24 -8.93 3.83
N ASP A 139 6.83 -10.18 3.67
CA ASP A 139 6.77 -11.15 4.77
C ASP A 139 8.18 -11.47 5.29
N GLU A 140 9.18 -11.57 4.40
CA GLU A 140 10.59 -11.65 4.76
C GLU A 140 11.06 -10.42 5.53
N PHE A 141 10.75 -9.22 5.04
CA PHE A 141 11.07 -7.96 5.71
C PHE A 141 10.51 -7.95 7.15
N LYS A 142 9.23 -8.28 7.33
CA LYS A 142 8.61 -8.32 8.68
C LYS A 142 9.28 -9.35 9.57
N ARG A 143 9.65 -10.53 9.05
CA ARG A 143 10.36 -11.55 9.83
C ARG A 143 11.73 -11.05 10.29
N GLN A 144 12.52 -10.51 9.37
CA GLN A 144 13.86 -9.98 9.69
C GLN A 144 13.79 -8.81 10.68
N ILE A 145 12.76 -7.95 10.59
CA ILE A 145 12.53 -6.89 11.57
C ILE A 145 12.17 -7.46 12.95
N ASN A 146 11.30 -8.48 13.01
CA ASN A 146 10.94 -9.11 14.28
C ASN A 146 12.15 -9.78 14.95
N ASP A 147 13.08 -10.32 14.17
CA ASP A 147 14.33 -10.91 14.69
C ASP A 147 15.31 -9.85 15.25
N LEU A 148 15.04 -8.55 15.06
CA LEU A 148 15.80 -7.45 15.66
C LEU A 148 15.19 -6.95 16.99
N GLN A 149 13.98 -7.38 17.33
CA GLN A 149 13.30 -7.03 18.59
C GLN A 149 13.73 -7.96 19.72
#